data_AF-A0A7W8BKZ8-F1
#
_entry.id   AF-A0A7W8BKZ8-F1
#
_cell.length_a   1.000
_cell.length_b   1.000
_cell.length_c   1.000
_cell.angle_alpha   90.00
_cell.angle_beta   90.00
_cell.angle_gamma   90.00
#
_symmetry.space_group_name_H-M   'P 1'
#
loop_
_entity.id
_entity.type
_entity.pdbx_description
1 polymer ?
#
loop_
_entity_poly.entity_id
_entity_poly.type
_entity_poly.pdbx_seq_one_letter_code
_entity_poly.pdbx_strand_id
1 'polypeptide(L)'
;MTGSEVPPSFRLVYVPGVMPDKWVRVWKERLPDVPLTLTQVPAATAQGLLLAGDADAGLVRLPVDRTVLSAIPLYTEQTVVVVPRDHLVTAVDTVSLEDLADDIVLHPLDDVLVWDGLPGRPALERPATTADAIELVAAGIGVLVVPLSLARLHHRKDLTHRPLVAAPESSVALAWPEAATTERVEDFIGIVRGRTVNSTRGRKQQPAQEKRERAGAQKQQPAGGSAGRSRRGATGGTAKTPRRGKPRRRS
;
A
#
# COMPACT_ATOMS: atom_id res chain seq x y z
N MET A 1 20.72 1.64 -33.35
CA MET A 1 19.65 2.62 -33.64
C MET A 1 18.37 1.81 -33.71
N THR A 2 17.40 1.93 -32.83
CA THR A 2 17.01 2.96 -31.86
C THR A 2 16.65 2.28 -30.53
N GLY A 3 16.90 2.98 -29.41
CA GLY A 3 16.63 2.47 -28.09
C GLY A 3 15.14 2.17 -27.90
N SER A 4 14.84 1.09 -27.18
CA SER A 4 13.50 0.86 -26.65
C SER A 4 13.09 2.09 -25.84
N GLU A 5 12.18 2.89 -26.40
CA GLU A 5 11.51 3.97 -25.69
C GLU A 5 10.90 3.36 -24.43
N VAL A 6 11.43 3.75 -23.28
CA VAL A 6 10.78 3.56 -22.00
C VAL A 6 9.38 4.14 -22.16
N PRO A 7 8.30 3.39 -21.89
CA PRO A 7 6.95 3.92 -22.03
C PRO A 7 6.89 5.27 -21.30
N PRO A 8 6.51 6.37 -21.98
CA PRO A 8 6.64 7.73 -21.43
C PRO A 8 5.62 8.02 -20.33
N SER A 9 4.93 7.01 -19.82
CA SER A 9 3.88 7.13 -18.82
C SER A 9 3.73 5.82 -18.05
N PHE A 10 3.22 5.90 -16.82
CA PHE A 10 2.81 4.76 -16.03
C PHE A 10 1.29 4.78 -15.85
N ARG A 11 0.61 3.72 -16.30
CA ARG A 11 -0.85 3.58 -16.26
C ARG A 11 -1.24 2.71 -15.08
N LEU A 12 -1.93 3.31 -14.12
CA LEU A 12 -2.42 2.65 -12.92
C LEU A 12 -3.95 2.59 -12.97
N VAL A 13 -4.50 1.38 -12.98
CA VAL A 13 -5.94 1.18 -12.73
C VAL A 13 -6.21 1.00 -11.25
N TYR A 14 -7.38 1.39 -10.78
CA TYR A 14 -7.80 1.13 -9.41
C TYR A 14 -9.31 0.87 -9.35
N VAL A 15 -9.72 0.05 -8.37
CA VAL A 15 -11.13 -0.32 -8.19
C VAL A 15 -11.83 0.59 -7.17
N PRO A 16 -13.18 0.71 -7.20
CA PRO A 16 -13.93 1.50 -6.24
C PRO A 16 -13.59 1.16 -4.78
N GLY A 17 -13.56 2.19 -3.93
CA GLY A 17 -13.21 2.11 -2.52
C GLY A 17 -11.70 2.13 -2.23
N VAL A 18 -10.85 1.90 -3.23
CA VAL A 18 -9.39 1.99 -3.05
C VAL A 18 -8.93 3.43 -3.20
N MET A 19 -8.17 3.94 -2.22
CA MET A 19 -7.65 5.32 -2.20
C MET A 19 -6.17 5.36 -2.65
N PRO A 20 -5.87 5.72 -3.91
CA PRO A 20 -4.50 5.68 -4.45
C PRO A 20 -3.64 6.91 -4.09
N ASP A 21 -4.25 7.96 -3.55
CA ASP A 21 -3.66 9.31 -3.40
C ASP A 21 -2.29 9.33 -2.76
N LYS A 22 -2.08 8.52 -1.72
CA LYS A 22 -0.81 8.43 -1.01
C LYS A 22 0.31 7.99 -1.95
N TRP A 23 0.08 6.94 -2.73
CA TRP A 23 1.12 6.39 -3.62
C TRP A 23 1.29 7.24 -4.87
N VAL A 24 0.20 7.80 -5.40
CA VAL A 24 0.24 8.72 -6.54
C VAL A 24 1.03 9.99 -6.20
N ARG A 25 0.86 10.55 -4.99
CA ARG A 25 1.64 11.69 -4.52
C ARG A 25 3.13 11.37 -4.50
N VAL A 26 3.50 10.25 -3.88
CA VAL A 26 4.91 9.82 -3.78
C VAL A 26 5.50 9.52 -5.16
N TRP A 27 4.71 9.00 -6.11
CA TRP A 27 5.16 8.80 -7.49
C TRP A 27 5.51 10.13 -8.15
N LYS A 28 4.59 11.11 -8.11
CA LYS A 28 4.79 12.43 -8.70
C LYS A 28 6.00 13.17 -8.10
N GLU A 29 6.27 12.96 -6.81
CA GLU A 29 7.44 13.52 -6.13
C GLU A 29 8.76 12.86 -6.57
N ARG A 30 8.76 11.55 -6.83
CA ARG A 30 9.99 10.78 -7.14
C ARG A 30 10.31 10.69 -8.61
N LEU A 31 9.30 10.72 -9.45
CA LEU A 31 9.37 10.53 -10.89
C LEU A 31 8.58 11.65 -11.58
N PRO A 32 8.96 12.93 -11.39
CA PRO A 32 8.22 14.07 -11.94
C PRO A 32 8.15 14.05 -13.47
N ASP A 33 9.16 13.46 -14.12
CA ASP A 33 9.26 13.36 -15.58
C ASP A 33 8.50 12.14 -16.16
N VAL A 34 7.85 11.33 -15.31
CA VAL A 34 7.08 10.15 -15.74
C VAL A 34 5.61 10.34 -15.36
N PRO A 35 4.78 10.85 -16.30
CA PRO A 35 3.34 10.97 -16.12
C PRO A 35 2.70 9.69 -15.57
N LEU A 36 1.86 9.84 -14.54
CA LEU A 36 1.02 8.75 -14.03
C LEU A 36 -0.42 8.99 -14.45
N THR A 37 -0.95 8.08 -15.27
CA THR A 37 -2.37 8.05 -15.65
C THR A 37 -3.11 7.15 -14.68
N LEU A 38 -4.13 7.70 -14.04
CA LEU A 38 -4.93 6.99 -13.04
C LEU A 38 -6.34 6.79 -13.60
N THR A 39 -6.82 5.54 -13.66
CA THR A 39 -8.14 5.21 -14.20
C THR A 39 -8.92 4.34 -13.21
N GLN A 40 -10.08 4.82 -12.76
CA GLN A 40 -10.97 4.00 -11.95
C GLN A 40 -11.76 3.06 -12.85
N VAL A 41 -11.81 1.78 -12.52
CA VAL A 41 -12.49 0.75 -13.33
C VAL A 41 -13.31 -0.19 -12.44
N PRO A 42 -14.41 -0.79 -12.93
CA PRO A 42 -15.14 -1.82 -12.20
C PRO A 42 -14.23 -2.96 -11.75
N ALA A 43 -14.43 -3.48 -10.54
CA ALA A 43 -13.56 -4.51 -9.95
C ALA A 43 -13.40 -5.74 -10.85
N ALA A 44 -14.50 -6.20 -11.46
CA ALA A 44 -14.52 -7.33 -12.38
C ALA A 44 -13.68 -7.13 -13.66
N THR A 45 -13.45 -5.88 -14.08
CA THR A 45 -12.72 -5.57 -15.33
C THR A 45 -11.21 -5.38 -15.12
N ALA A 46 -10.79 -5.09 -13.89
CA ALA A 46 -9.41 -4.67 -13.61
C ALA A 46 -8.37 -5.72 -14.03
N GLN A 47 -8.61 -7.01 -13.75
CA GLN A 47 -7.68 -8.08 -14.15
C GLN A 47 -7.55 -8.20 -15.67
N GLY A 48 -8.66 -8.09 -16.40
CA GLY A 48 -8.66 -8.13 -17.86
C GLY A 48 -7.81 -7.02 -18.47
N LEU A 49 -7.91 -5.79 -17.95
CA LEU A 49 -7.10 -4.64 -18.42
C LEU A 49 -5.61 -4.82 -18.16
N LEU A 50 -5.23 -5.44 -17.03
CA LEU A 50 -3.82 -5.76 -16.74
C LEU A 50 -3.30 -6.78 -17.75
N LEU A 51 -4.04 -7.86 -17.99
CA LEU A 51 -3.63 -8.93 -18.90
C LEU A 51 -3.61 -8.48 -20.36
N ALA A 52 -4.48 -7.55 -20.75
CA ALA A 52 -4.49 -6.93 -22.07
C ALA A 52 -3.34 -5.93 -22.29
N GLY A 53 -2.64 -5.53 -21.21
CA GLY A 53 -1.61 -4.49 -21.28
C GLY A 53 -2.18 -3.08 -21.42
N ASP A 54 -3.46 -2.86 -21.09
CA ASP A 54 -4.11 -1.55 -21.06
C ASP A 54 -3.73 -0.74 -19.80
N ALA A 55 -3.20 -1.42 -18.79
CA ALA A 55 -2.61 -0.83 -17.59
C ALA A 55 -1.33 -1.56 -17.20
N ASP A 56 -0.37 -0.83 -16.61
CA ASP A 56 0.92 -1.38 -16.21
C ASP A 56 0.85 -2.02 -14.82
N ALA A 57 -0.01 -1.50 -13.95
CA ALA A 57 -0.33 -2.07 -12.64
C ALA A 57 -1.76 -1.69 -12.22
N GLY A 58 -2.28 -2.40 -11.21
CA GLY A 58 -3.62 -2.21 -10.69
C GLY A 58 -3.66 -2.26 -9.17
N LEU A 59 -4.42 -1.34 -8.56
CA LEU A 59 -4.84 -1.45 -7.16
C LEU A 59 -6.20 -2.15 -7.13
N VAL A 60 -6.17 -3.46 -6.88
CA VAL A 60 -7.29 -4.38 -7.08
C VAL A 60 -7.67 -5.08 -5.78
N ARG A 61 -8.83 -5.72 -5.76
CA ARG A 61 -9.23 -6.60 -4.66
C ARG A 61 -8.80 -8.03 -4.96
N LEU A 62 -8.38 -8.75 -3.93
CA LEU A 62 -8.13 -10.18 -3.99
C LEU A 62 -9.46 -10.96 -3.89
N PRO A 63 -9.53 -12.18 -4.45
CA PRO A 63 -8.46 -12.89 -5.16
C PRO A 63 -8.20 -12.37 -6.58
N VAL A 64 -6.96 -12.55 -7.03
CA VAL A 64 -6.55 -12.41 -8.44
C VAL A 64 -5.93 -13.72 -8.91
N ASP A 65 -5.93 -13.98 -10.22
CA ASP A 65 -5.25 -15.16 -10.76
C ASP A 65 -3.72 -15.03 -10.62
N ARG A 66 -3.17 -15.73 -9.62
CA ARG A 66 -1.75 -15.72 -9.28
C ARG A 66 -0.86 -16.48 -10.27
N THR A 67 -1.43 -17.17 -11.25
CA THR A 67 -0.67 -17.87 -12.30
C THR A 67 -0.23 -16.95 -13.43
N VAL A 68 -0.89 -15.79 -13.55
CA VAL A 68 -0.63 -14.79 -14.59
C VAL A 68 -0.37 -13.39 -14.03
N LEU A 69 -0.84 -13.10 -12.81
CA LEU A 69 -0.61 -11.84 -12.11
C LEU A 69 0.27 -12.05 -10.88
N SER A 70 1.32 -11.25 -10.81
CA SER A 70 1.99 -10.97 -9.54
C SER A 70 1.13 -10.02 -8.71
N ALA A 71 1.09 -10.21 -7.39
CA ALA A 71 0.39 -9.30 -6.51
C ALA A 71 0.98 -9.19 -5.09
N ILE A 72 0.91 -8.01 -4.51
CA ILE A 72 1.36 -7.68 -3.16
C ILE A 72 0.14 -7.21 -2.35
N PRO A 73 -0.30 -7.95 -1.33
CA PRO A 73 -1.33 -7.48 -0.40
C PRO A 73 -0.88 -6.19 0.29
N LEU A 74 -1.78 -5.20 0.38
CA LEU A 74 -1.50 -3.88 0.94
C LEU A 74 -2.17 -3.71 2.30
N TYR A 75 -3.47 -3.98 2.35
CA TYR A 75 -4.26 -3.95 3.56
C TYR A 75 -5.51 -4.80 3.36
N THR A 76 -6.10 -5.21 4.48
CA THR A 76 -7.42 -5.86 4.51
C THR A 76 -8.42 -4.88 5.09
N GLU A 77 -9.59 -4.82 4.46
CA GLU A 77 -10.68 -3.96 4.88
C GLU A 77 -11.65 -4.71 5.77
N GLN A 78 -12.12 -4.01 6.80
CA GLN A 78 -13.21 -4.47 7.63
C GLN A 78 -14.51 -4.49 6.83
N THR A 79 -15.25 -5.58 6.96
CA THR A 79 -16.59 -5.73 6.40
C THR A 79 -17.62 -5.14 7.34
N VAL A 80 -18.59 -4.44 6.77
CA VAL A 80 -19.67 -3.76 7.50
C VAL A 80 -21.00 -4.06 6.84
N VAL A 81 -22.07 -4.01 7.63
CA VAL A 81 -23.44 -3.97 7.13
C VAL A 81 -23.90 -2.52 7.08
N VAL A 82 -24.46 -2.11 5.95
CA VAL A 82 -25.08 -0.81 5.71
C VAL A 82 -26.60 -0.97 5.87
N VAL A 83 -27.18 -0.10 6.70
CA VAL A 83 -28.59 -0.15 7.11
C VAL A 83 -29.18 1.26 7.25
N PRO A 84 -30.51 1.42 7.20
CA PRO A 84 -31.19 2.63 7.65
C PRO A 84 -30.83 2.97 9.11
N ARG A 85 -30.82 4.26 9.45
CA ARG A 85 -30.46 4.72 10.81
C ARG A 85 -31.38 4.23 11.93
N ASP A 86 -32.61 3.85 11.59
CA ASP A 86 -33.63 3.32 12.49
C ASP A 86 -33.69 1.78 12.51
N HIS A 87 -32.77 1.10 11.81
CA HIS A 87 -32.69 -0.36 11.79
C HIS A 87 -32.30 -0.94 13.16
N LEU A 88 -32.83 -2.12 13.50
CA LEU A 88 -32.64 -2.76 14.81
C LEU A 88 -31.16 -2.97 15.18
N VAL A 89 -30.34 -3.37 14.21
CA VAL A 89 -28.89 -3.60 14.39
C VAL A 89 -28.11 -2.34 14.79
N THR A 90 -28.71 -1.14 14.69
CA THR A 90 -28.07 0.09 15.16
C THR A 90 -28.00 0.19 16.69
N ALA A 91 -28.78 -0.64 17.41
CA ALA A 91 -28.79 -0.73 18.88
C ALA A 91 -27.52 -1.39 19.46
N VAL A 92 -26.70 -2.03 18.62
CA VAL A 92 -25.43 -2.66 18.99
C VAL A 92 -24.26 -2.03 18.23
N ASP A 93 -23.06 -2.13 18.80
CA ASP A 93 -21.85 -1.57 18.19
C ASP A 93 -21.25 -2.46 17.10
N THR A 94 -21.49 -3.77 17.18
CA THR A 94 -21.06 -4.78 16.22
C THR A 94 -22.18 -5.78 15.97
N VAL A 95 -22.26 -6.30 14.75
CA VAL A 95 -23.33 -7.18 14.27
C VAL A 95 -22.71 -8.53 13.89
N SER A 96 -23.39 -9.62 14.18
CA SER A 96 -23.03 -10.97 13.74
C SER A 96 -23.77 -11.35 12.46
N LEU A 97 -23.35 -12.43 11.79
CA LEU A 97 -24.09 -12.93 10.62
C LEU A 97 -25.51 -13.38 11.00
N GLU A 98 -25.68 -13.96 12.19
CA GLU A 98 -26.97 -14.45 12.69
C GLU A 98 -27.99 -13.33 12.91
N ASP A 99 -27.52 -12.14 13.29
CA ASP A 99 -28.38 -10.96 13.46
C ASP A 99 -29.03 -10.50 12.15
N LEU A 100 -28.50 -10.92 10.98
CA LEU A 100 -29.03 -10.61 9.65
C LEU A 100 -29.91 -11.72 9.07
N ALA A 101 -30.12 -12.83 9.78
CA ALA A 101 -30.78 -14.02 9.23
C ALA A 101 -32.21 -13.74 8.71
N ASP A 102 -32.92 -12.83 9.38
CA ASP A 102 -34.29 -12.43 9.02
C ASP A 102 -34.33 -11.28 8.01
N ASP A 103 -33.23 -10.57 7.79
CA ASP A 103 -33.15 -9.45 6.86
C ASP A 103 -33.08 -9.91 5.41
N ILE A 104 -33.56 -9.05 4.50
CA ILE A 104 -33.26 -9.19 3.07
C ILE A 104 -31.85 -8.66 2.86
N VAL A 105 -30.92 -9.51 2.43
CA VAL A 105 -29.55 -9.11 2.09
C VAL A 105 -29.47 -8.86 0.59
N LEU A 106 -29.18 -7.62 0.23
CA LEU A 106 -28.93 -7.21 -1.15
C LEU A 106 -27.55 -7.68 -1.58
N HIS A 107 -27.48 -8.31 -2.77
CA HIS A 107 -26.25 -8.84 -3.34
C HIS A 107 -26.08 -8.30 -4.77
N PRO A 108 -25.40 -7.15 -4.95
CA PRO A 108 -25.25 -6.52 -6.26
C PRO A 108 -24.37 -7.37 -7.19
N LEU A 109 -24.49 -7.16 -8.50
CA LEU A 109 -23.70 -7.90 -9.50
C LEU A 109 -22.20 -7.57 -9.48
N ASP A 110 -21.84 -6.41 -8.93
CA ASP A 110 -20.46 -5.95 -8.75
C ASP A 110 -19.89 -6.22 -7.34
N ASP A 111 -20.54 -7.07 -6.54
CA ASP A 111 -20.07 -7.42 -5.19
C ASP A 111 -18.63 -7.96 -5.25
N VAL A 112 -17.85 -7.53 -4.26
CA VAL A 112 -16.42 -7.79 -4.12
C VAL A 112 -16.11 -8.72 -2.94
N LEU A 113 -17.13 -9.11 -2.18
CA LEU A 113 -17.03 -10.12 -1.12
C LEU A 113 -17.32 -11.50 -1.70
N VAL A 114 -16.50 -12.47 -1.30
CA VAL A 114 -16.69 -13.88 -1.69
C VAL A 114 -17.44 -14.58 -0.55
N TRP A 115 -18.68 -14.97 -0.82
CA TRP A 115 -19.55 -15.64 0.14
C TRP A 115 -19.68 -17.13 -0.16
N ASP A 116 -19.59 -17.97 0.87
CA ASP A 116 -20.04 -19.36 0.79
C ASP A 116 -21.58 -19.46 0.86
N GLY A 117 -22.20 -18.52 1.58
CA GLY A 117 -23.64 -18.32 1.67
C GLY A 117 -23.95 -16.94 2.24
N LEU A 118 -25.02 -16.29 1.76
CA LEU A 118 -25.42 -14.98 2.27
C LEU A 118 -25.91 -15.11 3.72
N PRO A 119 -25.63 -14.11 4.59
CA PRO A 119 -25.95 -14.17 6.02
C PRO A 119 -27.44 -13.95 6.34
N GLY A 120 -28.28 -13.77 5.32
CA GLY A 120 -29.72 -13.53 5.45
C GLY A 120 -30.46 -13.98 4.20
N ARG A 121 -31.71 -13.54 4.06
CA ARG A 121 -32.57 -13.94 2.95
C ARG A 121 -32.14 -13.20 1.68
N PRO A 122 -31.90 -13.90 0.55
CA PRO A 122 -31.54 -13.22 -0.69
C PRO A 122 -32.72 -12.38 -1.21
N ALA A 123 -32.41 -11.20 -1.73
CA ALA A 123 -33.38 -10.43 -2.53
C ALA A 123 -33.78 -11.22 -3.79
N LEU A 124 -35.03 -11.01 -4.25
CA LEU A 124 -35.55 -11.67 -5.46
C LEU A 124 -34.74 -11.32 -6.71
N GLU A 125 -34.34 -10.05 -6.81
CA GLU A 125 -33.53 -9.54 -7.91
C GLU A 125 -32.26 -8.92 -7.36
N ARG A 126 -31.16 -9.11 -8.11
CA ARG A 126 -29.85 -8.56 -7.76
C ARG A 126 -29.69 -7.17 -8.37
N PRO A 127 -29.34 -6.14 -7.57
CA PRO A 127 -29.03 -4.82 -8.11
C PRO A 127 -27.85 -4.87 -9.07
N ALA A 128 -27.85 -4.03 -10.09
CA ALA A 128 -26.77 -4.02 -11.08
C ALA A 128 -25.44 -3.57 -10.46
N THR A 129 -25.49 -2.60 -9.56
CA THR A 129 -24.31 -2.05 -8.88
C THR A 129 -24.49 -1.92 -7.38
N THR A 130 -23.37 -1.77 -6.67
CA THR A 130 -23.34 -1.47 -5.24
C THR A 130 -24.05 -0.14 -4.95
N ALA A 131 -23.96 0.83 -5.86
CA ALA A 131 -24.69 2.10 -5.74
C ALA A 131 -26.22 1.90 -5.81
N ASP A 132 -26.69 1.06 -6.73
CA ASP A 132 -28.13 0.74 -6.83
C ASP A 132 -28.61 0.00 -5.59
N ALA A 133 -27.80 -0.92 -5.05
CA ALA A 133 -28.10 -1.59 -3.79
C ALA A 133 -28.23 -0.59 -2.62
N ILE A 134 -27.35 0.41 -2.54
CA ILE A 134 -27.43 1.47 -1.52
C ILE A 134 -28.74 2.25 -1.60
N GLU A 135 -29.25 2.56 -2.81
CA GLU A 135 -30.55 3.21 -2.96
C GLU A 135 -31.70 2.34 -2.46
N LEU A 136 -31.63 1.03 -2.67
CA LEU A 136 -32.61 0.08 -2.13
C LEU A 136 -32.54 -0.06 -0.61
N VAL A 137 -31.34 -0.04 -0.01
CA VAL A 137 -31.19 0.02 1.45
C VAL A 137 -31.87 1.28 1.99
N ALA A 138 -31.64 2.44 1.36
CA ALA A 138 -32.27 3.69 1.78
C ALA A 138 -33.80 3.70 1.63
N ALA A 139 -34.34 2.94 0.68
CA ALA A 139 -35.77 2.69 0.55
C ALA A 139 -36.32 1.67 1.56
N GLY A 140 -35.49 1.11 2.44
CA GLY A 140 -35.88 0.13 3.46
C GLY A 140 -36.16 -1.27 2.91
N ILE A 141 -35.69 -1.59 1.70
CA ILE A 141 -35.94 -2.89 1.06
C ILE A 141 -35.12 -4.02 1.69
N GLY A 142 -33.97 -3.69 2.26
CA GLY A 142 -33.07 -4.66 2.87
C GLY A 142 -31.79 -4.00 3.38
N VAL A 143 -30.79 -4.84 3.65
CA VAL A 143 -29.46 -4.46 4.11
C VAL A 143 -28.41 -4.82 3.08
N LEU A 144 -27.25 -4.17 3.14
CA LEU A 144 -26.15 -4.44 2.22
C LEU A 144 -24.85 -4.64 2.99
N VAL A 145 -24.15 -5.74 2.73
CA VAL A 145 -22.84 -6.02 3.32
C VAL A 145 -21.74 -5.66 2.33
N VAL A 146 -20.80 -4.80 2.74
CA VAL A 146 -19.71 -4.31 1.89
C VAL A 146 -18.44 -4.04 2.71
N PRO A 147 -17.26 -3.94 2.06
CA PRO A 147 -16.09 -3.34 2.68
C PRO A 147 -16.36 -1.91 3.15
N LEU A 148 -15.77 -1.52 4.28
CA LEU A 148 -15.94 -0.19 4.87
C LEU A 148 -15.64 0.97 3.90
N SER A 149 -14.69 0.81 2.97
CA SER A 149 -14.43 1.86 1.97
C SER A 149 -15.60 2.08 1.01
N LEU A 150 -16.33 1.04 0.61
CA LEU A 150 -17.50 1.17 -0.26
C LEU A 150 -18.68 1.79 0.50
N ALA A 151 -18.87 1.41 1.76
CA ALA A 151 -19.85 2.08 2.63
C ALA A 151 -19.57 3.58 2.77
N ARG A 152 -18.28 3.97 2.87
CA ARG A 152 -17.87 5.38 2.91
C ARG A 152 -18.00 6.08 1.56
N LEU A 153 -17.68 5.39 0.46
CA LEU A 153 -17.80 5.91 -0.90
C LEU A 153 -19.25 6.29 -1.24
N HIS A 154 -20.20 5.45 -0.83
CA HIS A 154 -21.63 5.64 -1.05
C HIS A 154 -22.38 6.20 0.16
N HIS A 155 -21.66 6.89 1.07
CA HIS A 155 -22.27 7.43 2.28
C HIS A 155 -23.39 8.42 1.98
N ARG A 156 -24.52 8.26 2.68
CA ARG A 156 -25.67 9.18 2.68
C ARG A 156 -26.23 9.36 4.08
N LYS A 157 -26.96 10.47 4.29
CA LYS A 157 -27.32 10.97 5.63
C LYS A 157 -28.31 10.08 6.39
N ASP A 158 -29.16 9.36 5.70
CA ASP A 158 -30.22 8.46 6.22
C ASP A 158 -29.73 7.03 6.45
N LEU A 159 -28.52 6.69 6.00
CA LEU A 159 -27.88 5.40 6.24
C LEU A 159 -26.79 5.49 7.30
N THR A 160 -26.48 4.34 7.89
CA THR A 160 -25.33 4.12 8.76
C THR A 160 -24.74 2.74 8.49
N HIS A 161 -23.59 2.43 9.11
CA HIS A 161 -22.99 1.11 9.01
C HIS A 161 -22.53 0.60 10.38
N ARG A 162 -22.51 -0.73 10.54
CA ARG A 162 -21.93 -1.41 11.70
C ARG A 162 -20.92 -2.48 11.27
N PRO A 163 -19.80 -2.63 11.98
CA PRO A 163 -18.92 -3.79 11.85
C PRO A 163 -19.68 -5.11 11.83
N LEU A 164 -19.41 -5.95 10.83
CA LEU A 164 -19.96 -7.30 10.73
C LEU A 164 -18.87 -8.30 11.11
N VAL A 165 -19.07 -9.06 12.19
CA VAL A 165 -18.11 -10.06 12.66
C VAL A 165 -18.28 -11.38 11.92
N ALA A 166 -17.19 -12.13 11.79
CA ALA A 166 -17.13 -13.40 11.06
C ALA A 166 -17.58 -13.33 9.59
N ALA A 167 -17.60 -12.13 8.99
CA ALA A 167 -17.86 -11.94 7.58
C ALA A 167 -16.59 -12.16 6.73
N PRO A 168 -16.73 -12.50 5.43
CA PRO A 168 -15.62 -12.49 4.50
C PRO A 168 -14.93 -11.12 4.51
N GLU A 169 -13.60 -11.13 4.53
CA GLU A 169 -12.80 -9.90 4.44
C GLU A 169 -12.45 -9.57 2.98
N SER A 170 -12.22 -8.30 2.68
CA SER A 170 -11.75 -7.87 1.36
C SER A 170 -10.33 -7.31 1.44
N SER A 171 -9.38 -7.99 0.82
CA SER A 171 -7.98 -7.53 0.77
C SER A 171 -7.70 -6.73 -0.49
N VAL A 172 -7.10 -5.56 -0.34
CA VAL A 172 -6.60 -4.73 -1.44
C VAL A 172 -5.15 -5.09 -1.71
N ALA A 173 -4.80 -5.25 -2.98
CA ALA A 173 -3.46 -5.60 -3.45
C ALA A 173 -3.01 -4.67 -4.57
N LEU A 174 -1.70 -4.47 -4.68
CA LEU A 174 -1.07 -4.06 -5.93
C LEU A 174 -0.89 -5.31 -6.80
N ALA A 175 -1.39 -5.31 -8.03
CA ALA A 175 -1.24 -6.40 -8.98
C ALA A 175 -0.67 -5.91 -10.32
N TRP A 176 0.05 -6.79 -11.02
CA TRP A 176 0.59 -6.54 -12.36
C TRP A 176 0.83 -7.88 -13.08
N PRO A 177 0.87 -7.91 -14.43
CA PRO A 177 1.20 -9.13 -15.16
C PRO A 177 2.60 -9.63 -14.82
N GLU A 178 2.72 -10.90 -14.45
CA GLU A 178 4.01 -11.48 -14.03
C GLU A 178 5.07 -11.36 -15.13
N ALA A 179 4.66 -11.62 -16.38
CA ALA A 179 5.50 -11.49 -17.57
C ALA A 179 5.93 -10.05 -17.90
N ALA A 180 5.34 -9.03 -17.25
CA ALA A 180 5.58 -7.61 -17.53
C ALA A 180 6.08 -6.84 -16.29
N THR A 181 6.97 -7.44 -15.50
CA THR A 181 7.63 -6.75 -14.38
C THR A 181 8.70 -5.77 -14.90
N THR A 182 8.27 -4.57 -15.28
CA THR A 182 9.13 -3.50 -15.81
C THR A 182 9.82 -2.69 -14.70
N GLU A 183 10.81 -1.87 -15.07
CA GLU A 183 11.45 -0.94 -14.13
C GLU A 183 10.43 0.01 -13.47
N ARG A 184 9.41 0.46 -14.20
CA ARG A 184 8.36 1.35 -13.67
C ARG A 184 7.44 0.64 -12.68
N VAL A 185 7.14 -0.63 -12.92
CA VAL A 185 6.42 -1.46 -11.96
C VAL A 185 7.26 -1.63 -10.68
N GLU A 186 8.56 -1.90 -10.80
CA GLU A 186 9.48 -2.00 -9.67
C GLU A 186 9.60 -0.69 -8.86
N ASP A 187 9.64 0.45 -9.54
CA ASP A 187 9.60 1.78 -8.93
C ASP A 187 8.32 1.93 -8.08
N PHE A 188 7.14 1.58 -8.65
CA PHE A 188 5.86 1.68 -7.96
C PHE A 188 5.74 0.70 -6.79
N ILE A 189 6.24 -0.54 -6.95
CA ILE A 189 6.37 -1.51 -5.85
C ILE A 189 7.23 -0.91 -4.72
N GLY A 190 8.29 -0.19 -5.07
CA GLY A 190 9.13 0.52 -4.10
C GLY A 190 8.37 1.57 -3.29
N ILE A 191 7.53 2.35 -3.97
CA ILE A 191 6.66 3.35 -3.34
C ILE A 191 5.64 2.70 -2.42
N VAL A 192 4.97 1.66 -2.90
CA VAL A 192 3.90 0.97 -2.16
C VAL A 192 4.44 0.29 -0.90
N ARG A 193 5.66 -0.27 -0.97
CA ARG A 193 6.39 -0.83 0.19
C ARG A 193 7.03 0.23 1.10
N GLY A 194 6.89 1.51 0.79
CA GLY A 194 7.46 2.60 1.58
C GLY A 194 8.99 2.69 1.55
N ARG A 195 9.66 2.07 0.56
CA ARG A 195 11.12 2.21 0.38
C ARG A 195 11.44 3.69 0.16
N THR A 196 12.35 4.28 0.93
CA THR A 196 12.78 5.67 0.73
C THR A 196 13.69 5.82 -0.49
N VAL A 197 13.80 7.03 -1.05
CA VAL A 197 14.60 7.33 -2.25
C VAL A 197 16.09 6.95 -2.08
N ASN A 198 16.57 6.86 -0.84
CA ASN A 198 17.95 6.44 -0.50
C ASN A 198 18.12 4.92 -0.29
N SER A 199 17.13 4.08 -0.61
CA SER A 199 17.25 2.63 -0.49
C SER A 199 18.11 2.05 -1.63
N THR A 200 19.42 2.08 -1.45
CA THR A 200 20.47 1.52 -2.34
C THR A 200 20.53 -0.01 -2.30
N ARG A 201 19.37 -0.69 -2.47
CA ARG A 201 19.34 -2.16 -2.67
C ARG A 201 18.77 -2.61 -4.01
N GLY A 202 18.30 -1.70 -4.86
CA GLY A 202 17.68 -2.05 -6.16
C GLY A 202 18.44 -1.58 -7.41
N ARG A 203 19.29 -0.56 -7.31
CA ARG A 203 20.05 -0.10 -8.48
C ARG A 203 21.27 -1.01 -8.64
N LYS A 204 21.18 -2.05 -9.48
CA LYS A 204 22.36 -2.78 -9.97
C LYS A 204 23.33 -1.71 -10.49
N GLN A 205 24.42 -1.47 -9.75
CA GLN A 205 25.54 -0.71 -10.27
C GLN A 205 26.04 -1.46 -11.50
N GLN A 206 25.95 -0.83 -12.67
CA GLN A 206 26.75 -1.25 -13.82
C GLN A 206 28.22 -1.25 -13.35
N PRO A 207 28.98 -2.34 -13.57
CA PRO A 207 30.37 -2.36 -13.18
C PRO A 207 31.12 -1.32 -14.01
N ALA A 208 31.70 -0.34 -13.32
CA ALA A 208 32.63 0.61 -13.91
C ALA A 208 33.89 -0.16 -14.32
N GLN A 209 33.93 -0.57 -15.59
CA GLN A 209 35.13 -1.06 -16.21
C GLN A 209 35.98 0.15 -16.65
N GLU A 210 37.28 0.06 -16.32
CA GLU A 210 38.38 0.91 -16.78
C GLU A 210 38.59 2.28 -16.13
N LYS A 211 39.38 2.28 -15.05
CA LYS A 211 40.60 3.10 -15.05
C LYS A 211 41.70 2.55 -14.14
N ARG A 212 42.82 2.22 -14.79
CA ARG A 212 44.22 2.23 -14.31
C ARG A 212 44.77 0.94 -13.69
N GLU A 213 45.06 0.00 -14.59
CA GLU A 213 46.42 -0.56 -14.62
C GLU A 213 47.45 0.59 -14.76
N ARG A 214 48.25 0.79 -13.71
CA ARG A 214 49.63 1.30 -13.74
C ARG A 214 50.10 1.46 -12.29
N ALA A 215 50.42 0.33 -11.66
CA ALA A 215 51.22 0.32 -10.43
C ALA A 215 51.97 -1.02 -10.34
N GLY A 216 53.04 -1.14 -11.12
CA GLY A 216 53.89 -2.32 -11.09
C GLY A 216 55.12 -2.17 -11.98
N ALA A 217 56.12 -1.39 -11.52
CA ALA A 217 57.54 -1.62 -11.87
C ALA A 217 58.49 -0.73 -11.03
N GLN A 218 59.30 -1.41 -10.22
CA GLN A 218 60.71 -1.17 -9.88
C GLN A 218 61.20 -0.06 -8.91
N LYS A 219 61.65 -0.58 -7.74
CA LYS A 219 62.88 -0.31 -6.94
C LYS A 219 63.80 0.86 -7.34
N GLN A 220 64.22 1.63 -6.33
CA GLN A 220 65.62 1.73 -5.86
C GLN A 220 65.75 2.50 -4.52
N GLN A 221 66.63 1.99 -3.64
CA GLN A 221 67.18 2.66 -2.44
C GLN A 221 68.27 3.68 -2.86
N PRO A 222 68.64 4.65 -2.00
CA PRO A 222 69.81 4.45 -1.13
C PRO A 222 69.68 5.01 0.31
N ALA A 223 70.75 4.83 1.07
CA ALA A 223 70.88 4.81 2.52
C ALA A 223 71.35 6.13 3.18
N GLY A 224 71.31 6.13 4.53
CA GLY A 224 72.00 7.05 5.45
C GLY A 224 71.03 7.85 6.33
N GLY A 225 71.18 8.04 7.64
CA GLY A 225 72.18 7.65 8.64
C GLY A 225 71.85 8.36 9.96
N SER A 226 71.94 7.61 11.07
CA SER A 226 72.19 7.97 12.48
C SER A 226 71.37 9.01 13.29
N ALA A 227 71.03 8.55 14.50
CA ALA A 227 71.19 9.18 15.83
C ALA A 227 70.10 10.12 16.38
N GLY A 228 69.74 9.90 17.66
CA GLY A 228 69.28 11.00 18.52
C GLY A 228 68.26 10.74 19.63
N ARG A 229 68.60 9.90 20.62
CA ARG A 229 68.51 10.17 22.08
C ARG A 229 67.18 10.62 22.75
N SER A 230 66.86 9.93 23.84
CA SER A 230 65.84 10.23 24.86
C SER A 230 66.07 11.52 25.66
N ARG A 231 65.00 12.09 26.24
CA ARG A 231 64.78 12.45 27.67
C ARG A 231 63.54 13.39 27.75
N ARG A 232 62.48 13.12 28.53
CA ARG A 232 62.28 13.08 30.01
C ARG A 232 62.17 14.47 30.66
N GLY A 233 61.04 14.69 31.36
CA GLY A 233 60.76 15.79 32.31
C GLY A 233 59.29 16.21 32.20
N ALA A 234 58.32 15.79 33.03
CA ALA A 234 58.15 16.04 34.49
C ALA A 234 58.18 17.56 34.76
N THR A 235 57.23 18.24 35.40
CA THR A 235 56.27 18.04 36.51
C THR A 235 55.40 19.31 36.52
N GLY A 236 54.22 19.44 37.11
CA GLY A 236 53.47 18.67 38.09
C GLY A 236 52.24 19.49 38.52
N GLY A 237 51.59 19.07 39.61
CA GLY A 237 50.73 19.97 40.41
C GLY A 237 49.25 19.64 40.46
N THR A 238 48.93 18.63 41.27
CA THR A 238 47.71 18.46 42.09
C THR A 238 47.12 19.79 42.62
N ALA A 239 45.84 20.00 42.97
CA ALA A 239 44.82 19.12 43.53
C ALA A 239 43.46 19.87 43.66
N LYS A 240 42.41 19.09 43.97
CA LYS A 240 41.23 19.40 44.83
C LYS A 240 40.04 20.22 44.28
N THR A 241 39.02 19.46 43.88
CA THR A 241 37.59 19.61 44.25
C THR A 241 37.45 19.67 45.81
N PRO A 242 36.35 20.12 46.47
CA PRO A 242 34.96 19.91 46.03
C PRO A 242 33.86 20.90 46.49
N ARG A 243 32.61 20.54 46.12
CA ARG A 243 31.35 20.61 46.89
C ARG A 243 30.35 21.78 46.66
N ARG A 244 29.19 21.35 46.15
CA ARG A 244 27.87 21.30 46.82
C ARG A 244 26.95 22.53 46.68
N GLY A 245 25.75 22.29 46.14
CA GLY A 245 24.60 23.19 46.26
C GLY A 245 23.35 22.72 45.52
N LYS A 246 22.52 21.90 46.18
CA LYS A 246 21.06 21.80 45.99
C LYS A 246 20.44 22.36 47.29
N PRO A 247 19.20 22.90 47.36
CA PRO A 247 17.99 22.11 47.10
C PRO A 247 16.68 22.85 46.67
N ARG A 248 15.68 22.04 46.25
CA ARG A 248 14.19 22.08 46.50
C ARG A 248 13.41 23.41 46.30
N ARG A 249 12.14 23.43 45.83
CA ARG A 249 10.96 22.64 46.25
C ARG A 249 9.75 22.87 45.30
N ARG A 250 8.81 21.92 45.42
CA ARG A 250 7.44 21.75 44.88
C ARG A 250 6.57 22.99 44.61
N SER A 251 5.67 22.85 43.63
CA SER A 251 4.21 22.76 43.85
C SER A 251 3.64 21.71 42.90
#